data_AF-A3LZH9-F1
#
_entry.id   AF-A3LZH9-F1
#
_cell.length_a   1.000
_cell.length_b   1.000
_cell.length_c   1.000
_cell.angle_alpha   90.00
_cell.angle_beta   90.00
_cell.angle_gamma   90.00
#
_symmetry.space_group_name_H-M   'P 1'
#
loop_
_entity.id
_entity.type
_entity.pdbx_description
1 polymer ?
#
loop_
_entity_poly.entity_id
_entity_poly.type
_entity_poly.pdbx_seq_one_letter_code
_entity_poly.pdbx_strand_id
1 'polypeptide(L)'
;MSTPSDESITTSATASDNPLLQKLGADQFRASVRFYEADQKLTETDREQIAEDLKSILLKTNFVGYGSSIVGFLLPTAYYRFKGIKIQPIAAPGMKPYTPLVQRPFLSFLMGLTTLLVANQQAAKYQFQQKLNSYRDTYTESNQADAWKAMDYHQSGLFYLYYLRTAKDPSFIIKDPRTYSKEQQHQVRVVPPRENRSHFSESLGLGHRKSEDHASNEPHVLSQWDKIRVANG
;
A
#
# COMPACT_ATOMS: atom_id res chain seq x y z
N MET A 1 36.13 -12.58 22.25
CA MET A 1 35.27 -11.72 23.08
C MET A 1 35.76 -10.29 22.89
N SER A 2 35.24 -9.59 21.89
CA SER A 2 35.50 -8.18 21.61
C SER A 2 34.31 -7.64 20.82
N THR A 3 33.48 -6.86 21.50
CA THR A 3 32.34 -6.10 20.93
C THR A 3 32.87 -4.94 20.10
N PRO A 4 32.34 -4.66 18.89
CA PRO A 4 32.63 -3.40 18.22
C PRO A 4 31.81 -2.30 18.90
N SER A 5 32.54 -1.25 19.24
CA SER A 5 32.14 -0.04 19.94
C SER A 5 31.00 0.70 19.23
N ASP A 6 29.98 1.07 20.02
CA ASP A 6 28.97 2.07 19.68
C ASP A 6 29.65 3.38 19.28
N GLU A 7 29.70 3.65 17.98
CA GLU A 7 29.98 4.98 17.46
C GLU A 7 28.78 5.87 17.79
N SER A 8 29.00 6.73 18.77
CA SER A 8 28.15 7.83 19.17
C SER A 8 27.85 8.72 17.95
N ILE A 9 26.64 8.59 17.41
CA ILE A 9 26.05 9.58 16.52
C ILE A 9 26.00 10.89 17.29
N THR A 10 26.79 11.86 16.86
CA THR A 10 26.92 13.18 17.48
C THR A 10 25.58 13.88 17.47
N THR A 11 24.94 13.89 18.65
CA THR A 11 23.70 14.58 18.97
C THR A 11 23.96 16.09 19.01
N SER A 12 24.02 16.75 17.86
CA SER A 12 24.18 18.22 17.78
C SER A 12 23.04 18.89 17.00
N ALA A 13 21.81 18.50 17.32
CA ALA A 13 20.63 19.32 17.18
C ALA A 13 19.74 18.98 18.39
N THR A 14 19.35 20.00 19.15
CA THR A 14 18.56 19.91 20.38
C THR A 14 17.35 18.97 20.23
N ALA A 15 17.47 17.77 20.79
CA ALA A 15 16.44 16.73 20.78
C ALA A 15 15.14 17.10 21.53
N SER A 16 15.04 18.29 22.11
CA SER A 16 13.82 18.76 22.81
C SER A 16 12.80 19.46 21.90
N ASP A 17 13.21 19.98 20.73
CA ASP A 17 12.39 20.98 20.02
C ASP A 17 11.79 20.48 18.69
N ASN A 18 12.18 19.30 18.22
CA ASN A 18 11.62 18.73 16.99
C ASN A 18 10.23 18.13 17.26
N PRO A 19 9.14 18.68 16.66
CA PRO A 19 7.79 18.22 16.93
C PRO A 19 7.49 16.84 16.32
N LEU A 20 8.25 16.37 15.33
CA LEU A 20 8.13 15.00 14.81
C LEU A 20 8.67 13.98 15.80
N LEU A 21 9.81 14.28 16.44
CA LEU A 21 10.38 13.41 17.47
C LEU A 21 9.41 13.23 18.65
N GLN A 22 8.73 14.31 19.06
CA GLN A 22 7.73 14.26 20.12
C GLN A 22 6.49 13.43 19.77
N LYS A 23 6.07 13.40 18.49
CA LYS A 23 4.88 12.65 18.04
C LYS A 23 5.15 11.18 17.72
N LEU A 24 6.28 10.89 17.07
CA LEU A 24 6.64 9.55 16.59
C LEU A 24 7.37 8.73 17.65
N GLY A 25 8.00 9.38 18.63
CA GLY A 25 8.92 8.74 19.55
C GLY A 25 10.28 8.45 18.91
N ALA A 26 11.27 8.06 19.72
CA ALA A 26 12.67 7.97 19.30
C ALA A 26 12.92 6.91 18.21
N ASP A 27 12.32 5.72 18.31
CA ASP A 27 12.56 4.62 17.37
C ASP A 27 11.98 4.89 15.99
N GLN A 28 10.74 5.38 15.94
CA GLN A 28 10.10 5.73 14.67
C GLN A 28 10.75 6.94 14.01
N PHE A 29 11.22 7.92 14.81
CA PHE A 29 11.99 9.04 14.30
C PHE A 29 13.34 8.60 13.73
N ARG A 30 14.04 7.65 14.40
CA ARG A 30 15.26 7.07 13.85
C ARG A 30 15.00 6.30 12.55
N ALA A 31 13.89 5.56 12.49
CA ALA A 31 13.49 4.85 11.27
C ALA A 31 13.19 5.81 10.12
N SER A 32 12.49 6.92 10.37
CA SER A 32 12.19 7.92 9.34
C SER A 32 13.44 8.62 8.82
N VAL A 33 14.40 8.91 9.71
CA VAL A 33 15.72 9.44 9.33
C VAL A 33 16.50 8.45 8.48
N ARG A 34 16.55 7.17 8.87
CA ARG A 34 17.20 6.11 8.08
C ARG A 34 16.58 5.95 6.70
N PHE A 35 15.26 6.02 6.62
CA PHE A 35 14.55 6.01 5.34
C PHE A 35 14.92 7.22 4.49
N TYR A 36 14.92 8.43 5.06
CA TYR A 36 15.34 9.64 4.35
C TYR A 36 16.77 9.51 3.80
N GLU A 37 17.72 9.08 4.62
CA GLU A 37 19.12 8.91 4.22
C GLU A 37 19.30 7.87 3.11
N ALA A 38 18.51 6.78 3.13
CA ALA A 38 18.51 5.78 2.06
C ALA A 38 17.86 6.32 0.77
N ASP A 39 16.75 7.03 0.90
CA ASP A 39 15.98 7.56 -0.23
C ASP A 39 16.74 8.65 -1.01
N GLN A 40 17.54 9.48 -0.34
CA GLN A 40 18.35 10.51 -1.00
C GLN A 40 19.43 9.94 -1.93
N LYS A 41 19.81 8.66 -1.76
CA LYS A 41 20.80 8.01 -2.62
C LYS A 41 20.21 7.42 -3.90
N LEU A 42 18.87 7.40 -4.03
CA LEU A 42 18.18 6.79 -5.16
C LEU A 42 18.08 7.74 -6.34
N THR A 43 18.40 7.22 -7.52
CA THR A 43 18.13 7.88 -8.80
C THR A 43 16.65 7.79 -9.19
N GLU A 44 16.23 8.55 -10.20
CA GLU A 44 14.87 8.46 -10.75
C GLU A 44 14.56 7.04 -11.26
N THR A 45 15.51 6.42 -11.97
CA THR A 45 15.39 5.04 -12.47
C THR A 45 15.28 4.02 -11.34
N ASP A 46 16.01 4.23 -10.23
CA ASP A 46 15.88 3.36 -9.05
C ASP A 46 14.48 3.45 -8.44
N ARG A 47 13.90 4.65 -8.40
CA ARG A 47 12.55 4.89 -7.86
C ARG A 47 11.49 4.23 -8.72
N GLU A 48 11.61 4.28 -10.04
CA GLU A 48 10.70 3.56 -10.95
C GLU A 48 10.79 2.05 -10.73
N GLN A 49 12.00 1.49 -10.67
CA GLN A 49 12.21 0.06 -10.46
C GLN A 49 11.62 -0.41 -9.11
N ILE A 50 11.85 0.35 -8.03
CA ILE A 50 11.25 0.06 -6.72
C ILE A 50 9.72 0.13 -6.78
N ALA A 51 9.14 1.10 -7.50
CA ALA A 51 7.70 1.20 -7.67
C ALA A 51 7.11 0.00 -8.42
N GLU A 52 7.76 -0.46 -9.49
CA GLU A 52 7.34 -1.65 -10.25
C GLU A 52 7.42 -2.93 -9.41
N ASP A 53 8.49 -3.06 -8.62
CA ASP A 53 8.66 -4.19 -7.71
C ASP A 53 7.58 -4.21 -6.62
N LEU A 54 7.29 -3.05 -6.01
CA LEU A 54 6.23 -2.93 -5.01
C LEU A 54 4.86 -3.22 -5.62
N LYS A 55 4.59 -2.75 -6.85
CA LYS A 55 3.37 -3.11 -7.60
C LYS A 55 3.25 -4.62 -7.78
N SER A 56 4.34 -5.28 -8.16
CA SER A 56 4.38 -6.75 -8.32
C SER A 56 4.07 -7.47 -7.00
N ILE A 57 4.67 -7.02 -5.89
CA ILE A 57 4.42 -7.57 -4.55
C ILE A 57 2.94 -7.40 -4.18
N LEU A 58 2.35 -6.23 -4.38
CA LEU A 58 0.95 -5.95 -4.08
C LEU A 58 0.01 -6.85 -4.90
N LEU A 59 0.26 -6.99 -6.19
CA LEU A 59 -0.53 -7.86 -7.07
C LEU A 59 -0.44 -9.33 -6.65
N LYS A 60 0.76 -9.84 -6.38
CA LYS A 60 0.97 -11.22 -5.93
C LYS A 60 0.32 -11.48 -4.57
N THR A 61 0.45 -10.55 -3.64
CA THR A 61 -0.16 -10.62 -2.31
C THR A 61 -1.68 -10.67 -2.44
N ASN A 62 -2.28 -9.76 -3.20
CA ASN A 62 -3.72 -9.74 -3.44
C ASN A 62 -4.20 -11.02 -4.12
N PHE A 63 -3.46 -11.54 -5.09
CA PHE A 63 -3.79 -12.80 -5.76
C PHE A 63 -3.83 -13.97 -4.77
N VAL A 64 -2.80 -14.10 -3.93
CA VAL A 64 -2.74 -15.14 -2.88
C VAL A 64 -3.87 -14.96 -1.86
N GLY A 65 -4.12 -13.74 -1.40
CA GLY A 65 -5.17 -13.45 -0.44
C GLY A 65 -6.58 -13.73 -0.98
N TYR A 66 -6.88 -13.29 -2.19
CA TYR A 66 -8.19 -13.58 -2.80
C TYR A 66 -8.35 -15.06 -3.10
N GLY A 67 -7.30 -15.73 -3.58
CA GLY A 67 -7.29 -17.18 -3.78
C GLY A 67 -7.53 -17.95 -2.49
N SER A 68 -6.82 -17.61 -1.41
CA SER A 68 -7.00 -18.26 -0.10
C SER A 68 -8.38 -18.00 0.49
N SER A 69 -8.91 -16.78 0.33
CA SER A 69 -10.25 -16.40 0.78
C SER A 69 -11.35 -17.24 0.12
N ILE A 70 -11.24 -17.45 -1.20
CA ILE A 70 -12.18 -18.29 -1.95
C ILE A 70 -12.12 -19.74 -1.42
N VAL A 71 -10.92 -20.26 -1.18
CA VAL A 71 -10.74 -21.61 -0.62
C VAL A 71 -11.34 -21.68 0.79
N GLY A 72 -11.04 -20.71 1.65
CA GLY A 72 -11.58 -20.64 3.01
C GLY A 72 -13.10 -20.51 3.04
N PHE A 73 -13.67 -19.76 2.11
CA PHE A 73 -15.12 -19.61 1.94
C PHE A 73 -15.78 -20.92 1.49
N LEU A 74 -15.16 -21.66 0.57
CA LEU A 74 -15.71 -22.91 0.08
C LEU A 74 -15.43 -24.09 1.04
N LEU A 75 -14.51 -23.95 1.99
CA LEU A 75 -14.05 -25.01 2.87
C LEU A 75 -15.19 -25.70 3.65
N PRO A 76 -16.12 -24.98 4.31
CA PRO A 76 -17.22 -25.64 5.01
C PRO A 76 -18.11 -26.42 4.02
N THR A 77 -18.45 -25.82 2.89
CA THR A 77 -19.29 -26.44 1.86
C THR A 77 -18.65 -27.70 1.28
N ALA A 78 -17.34 -27.67 1.01
CA ALA A 78 -16.58 -28.84 0.57
C ALA A 78 -16.57 -29.92 1.65
N TYR A 79 -16.24 -29.58 2.90
CA TYR A 79 -16.19 -30.52 4.02
C TYR A 79 -17.52 -31.26 4.23
N TYR A 80 -18.64 -30.53 4.21
CA TYR A 80 -19.96 -31.14 4.38
C TYR A 80 -20.37 -32.01 3.18
N ARG A 81 -20.02 -31.61 1.94
CA ARG A 81 -20.19 -32.47 0.75
C ARG A 81 -19.39 -33.77 0.88
N PHE A 82 -18.11 -33.69 1.26
CA PHE A 82 -17.25 -34.88 1.43
C PHE A 82 -17.77 -35.82 2.53
N LYS A 83 -18.38 -35.28 3.59
CA LYS A 83 -19.00 -36.09 4.66
C LYS A 83 -20.42 -36.58 4.35
N GLY A 84 -20.93 -36.34 3.13
CA GLY A 84 -22.28 -36.77 2.73
C GLY A 84 -23.41 -36.04 3.47
N ILE A 85 -23.12 -34.92 4.13
CA ILE A 85 -24.10 -34.16 4.91
C ILE A 85 -24.85 -33.25 3.94
N LYS A 86 -26.12 -33.59 3.66
CA LYS A 86 -26.98 -32.81 2.77
C LYS A 86 -27.25 -31.42 3.35
N ILE A 87 -27.26 -30.42 2.47
CA ILE A 87 -27.67 -29.06 2.80
C ILE A 87 -29.14 -29.11 3.21
N GLN A 88 -29.45 -28.72 4.45
CA GLN A 88 -30.83 -28.67 4.91
C GLN A 88 -31.53 -27.47 4.25
N PRO A 89 -32.71 -27.67 3.63
CA PRO A 89 -33.50 -26.57 3.10
C PRO A 89 -33.92 -25.65 4.25
N ILE A 90 -33.76 -24.35 4.04
CA ILE A 90 -34.22 -23.36 5.02
C ILE A 90 -35.70 -23.12 4.71
N ALA A 91 -36.57 -23.47 5.67
CA ALA A 91 -37.99 -23.18 5.61
C ALA A 91 -38.30 -22.04 6.58
N ALA A 92 -38.61 -20.85 6.05
CA ALA A 92 -39.22 -19.78 6.81
C ALA A 92 -40.76 -19.91 6.71
N PRO A 93 -41.53 -19.60 7.76
CA PRO A 93 -42.99 -19.64 7.71
C PRO A 93 -43.52 -18.81 6.53
N GLY A 94 -44.29 -19.43 5.64
CA GLY A 94 -44.88 -18.75 4.47
C GLY A 94 -44.01 -18.67 3.20
N MET A 95 -42.78 -19.22 3.19
CA MET A 95 -41.94 -19.29 1.98
C MET A 95 -41.72 -20.73 1.52
N LYS A 96 -41.61 -20.91 0.19
CA LYS A 96 -41.17 -22.19 -0.38
C LYS A 96 -39.73 -22.48 0.11
N PRO A 97 -39.46 -23.70 0.61
CA PRO A 97 -38.13 -24.06 1.07
C PRO A 97 -37.13 -23.92 -0.09
N TYR A 98 -36.02 -23.22 0.17
CA TYR A 98 -34.92 -23.08 -0.78
C TYR A 98 -33.67 -23.74 -0.21
N THR A 99 -32.88 -24.35 -1.09
CA THR A 99 -31.61 -24.96 -0.73
C THR A 99 -30.49 -23.94 -0.98
N PRO A 100 -29.82 -23.43 0.06
CA PRO A 100 -28.74 -22.46 -0.15
C PRO A 100 -27.58 -23.09 -0.93
N LEU A 101 -26.94 -22.31 -1.82
CA LEU A 101 -25.81 -22.77 -2.63
C LEU A 101 -24.55 -23.03 -1.78
N VAL A 102 -24.43 -22.33 -0.65
CA VAL A 102 -23.30 -22.38 0.28
C VAL A 102 -23.78 -22.89 1.64
N GLN A 103 -23.10 -23.90 2.17
CA GLN A 103 -23.44 -24.46 3.47
C GLN A 103 -22.87 -23.57 4.58
N ARG A 104 -23.74 -23.14 5.51
CA ARG A 104 -23.40 -22.21 6.61
C ARG A 104 -22.73 -20.93 6.09
N PRO A 105 -23.47 -20.04 5.40
CA PRO A 105 -22.89 -18.88 4.72
C PRO A 105 -22.11 -17.95 5.65
N PHE A 106 -22.56 -17.76 6.90
CA PHE A 106 -21.84 -16.95 7.88
C PHE A 106 -20.49 -17.56 8.29
N LEU A 107 -20.44 -18.87 8.54
CA LEU A 107 -19.19 -19.56 8.87
C LEU A 107 -18.22 -19.55 7.69
N SER A 108 -18.73 -19.80 6.48
CA SER A 108 -17.97 -19.71 5.23
C SER A 108 -17.41 -18.31 5.03
N PHE A 109 -18.21 -17.26 5.27
CA PHE A 109 -17.74 -15.88 5.23
C PHE A 109 -16.61 -15.61 6.25
N LEU A 110 -16.77 -16.01 7.51
CA LEU A 110 -15.74 -15.83 8.53
C LEU A 110 -14.45 -16.57 8.17
N MET A 111 -14.54 -17.82 7.70
CA MET A 111 -13.39 -18.60 7.26
C MET A 111 -12.68 -17.96 6.06
N GLY A 112 -13.45 -17.47 5.08
CA GLY A 112 -12.91 -16.69 3.95
C GLY A 112 -12.20 -15.41 4.42
N LEU A 113 -12.80 -14.65 5.33
CA LEU A 113 -12.18 -13.42 5.86
C LEU A 113 -10.90 -13.71 6.66
N THR A 114 -10.90 -14.74 7.52
CA THR A 114 -9.72 -15.11 8.30
C THR A 114 -8.58 -15.58 7.39
N THR A 115 -8.89 -16.42 6.41
CA THR A 115 -7.89 -16.90 5.44
C THR A 115 -7.36 -15.78 4.55
N LEU A 116 -8.20 -14.81 4.17
CA LEU A 116 -7.77 -13.59 3.48
C LEU A 116 -6.74 -12.82 4.30
N LEU A 117 -7.06 -12.50 5.56
CA LEU A 117 -6.20 -11.68 6.42
C LEU A 117 -4.86 -12.36 6.70
N VAL A 118 -4.89 -13.63 7.07
CA VAL A 118 -3.67 -14.40 7.40
C VAL A 118 -2.80 -14.60 6.16
N ALA A 119 -3.40 -15.02 5.04
CA ALA A 119 -2.65 -15.25 3.81
C ALA A 119 -2.07 -13.95 3.26
N ASN A 120 -2.82 -12.84 3.29
CA ASN A 120 -2.30 -11.54 2.88
C ASN A 120 -1.10 -11.13 3.74
N GLN A 121 -1.19 -11.26 5.06
CA GLN A 121 -0.08 -10.89 5.95
C GLN A 121 1.16 -11.75 5.70
N GLN A 122 1.00 -13.06 5.53
CA GLN A 122 2.10 -13.97 5.24
C GLN A 122 2.69 -13.74 3.85
N ALA A 123 1.84 -13.59 2.83
CA ALA A 123 2.28 -13.36 1.45
C ALA A 123 3.01 -12.02 1.33
N ALA A 124 2.49 -10.95 1.93
CA ALA A 124 3.14 -9.63 1.95
C ALA A 124 4.54 -9.73 2.55
N LYS A 125 4.66 -10.34 3.74
CA LYS A 125 5.94 -10.52 4.42
C LYS A 125 6.91 -11.37 3.58
N TYR A 126 6.44 -12.49 3.04
CA TYR A 126 7.27 -13.40 2.26
C TYR A 126 7.77 -12.75 0.96
N GLN A 127 6.88 -12.13 0.18
CA GLN A 127 7.22 -11.50 -1.09
C GLN A 127 8.18 -10.31 -0.88
N PHE A 128 7.95 -9.52 0.18
CA PHE A 128 8.84 -8.41 0.54
C PHE A 128 10.23 -8.91 0.95
N GLN A 129 10.31 -9.91 1.82
CA GLN A 129 11.59 -10.50 2.25
C GLN A 129 12.34 -11.16 1.09
N GLN A 130 11.63 -11.85 0.20
CA GLN A 130 12.22 -12.44 -0.99
C GLN A 130 12.87 -11.37 -1.88
N LYS A 131 12.19 -10.24 -2.09
CA LYS A 131 12.74 -9.12 -2.86
C LYS A 131 13.93 -8.47 -2.16
N LEU A 132 13.84 -8.21 -0.86
CA LEU A 132 14.96 -7.68 -0.07
C LEU A 132 16.19 -8.60 -0.17
N ASN A 133 16.01 -9.92 -0.05
CA ASN A 133 17.10 -10.88 -0.19
C ASN A 133 17.69 -10.87 -1.60
N SER A 134 16.86 -10.80 -2.65
CA SER A 134 17.34 -10.74 -4.03
C SER A 134 18.24 -9.52 -4.28
N TYR A 135 17.92 -8.37 -3.68
CA TYR A 135 18.78 -7.18 -3.75
C TYR A 135 20.07 -7.36 -2.97
N ARG A 136 20.00 -8.02 -1.81
CA ARG A 136 21.17 -8.29 -0.96
C ARG A 136 22.16 -9.24 -1.62
N ASP A 137 21.65 -10.25 -2.32
CA ASP A 137 22.46 -11.31 -2.95
C ASP A 137 23.02 -10.87 -4.31
N THR A 138 22.28 -10.04 -5.06
CA THR A 138 22.67 -9.58 -6.40
C THR A 138 23.53 -8.31 -6.35
N TYR A 139 23.29 -7.44 -5.37
CA TYR A 139 23.96 -6.15 -5.25
C TYR A 139 24.34 -5.85 -3.80
N THR A 140 25.49 -6.38 -3.37
CA THR A 140 26.00 -6.28 -2.00
C THR A 140 26.08 -4.83 -1.47
N GLU A 141 26.19 -3.83 -2.37
CA GLU A 141 26.22 -2.39 -2.06
C GLU A 141 25.26 -1.55 -2.95
N SER A 142 24.05 -2.04 -3.23
CA SER A 142 23.07 -1.21 -3.95
C SER A 142 22.36 -0.21 -3.03
N ASN A 143 22.28 1.06 -3.46
CA ASN A 143 21.44 2.09 -2.85
C ASN A 143 19.97 1.62 -2.71
N GLN A 144 19.49 0.81 -3.66
CA GLN A 144 18.15 0.22 -3.61
C GLN A 144 18.02 -0.74 -2.43
N ALA A 145 19.03 -1.55 -2.13
CA ALA A 145 19.00 -2.50 -1.02
C ALA A 145 18.86 -1.78 0.33
N ASP A 146 19.50 -0.62 0.51
CA ASP A 146 19.36 0.19 1.72
C ASP A 146 17.97 0.82 1.83
N ALA A 147 17.39 1.27 0.71
CA ALA A 147 16.00 1.72 0.68
C ALA A 147 15.03 0.60 1.06
N TRP A 148 15.23 -0.61 0.55
CA TRP A 148 14.42 -1.79 0.91
C TRP A 148 14.53 -2.17 2.38
N LYS A 149 15.71 -2.03 3.00
CA LYS A 149 15.89 -2.26 4.46
C LYS A 149 15.19 -1.20 5.31
N ALA A 150 15.10 0.03 4.80
CA ALA A 150 14.50 1.15 5.53
C ALA A 150 12.96 1.21 5.39
N MET A 151 12.38 0.48 4.45
CA MET A 151 10.93 0.36 4.27
C MET A 151 10.30 -0.64 5.24
N ASP A 152 9.09 -0.32 5.70
CA ASP A 152 8.22 -1.26 6.40
C ASP A 152 7.30 -1.98 5.40
N TYR A 153 7.32 -3.32 5.42
CA TYR A 153 6.49 -4.15 4.55
C TYR A 153 4.98 -3.94 4.80
N HIS A 154 4.59 -3.62 6.03
CA HIS A 154 3.18 -3.33 6.36
C HIS A 154 2.65 -2.11 5.61
N GLN A 155 3.53 -1.17 5.26
CA GLN A 155 3.21 0.06 4.56
C GLN A 155 3.64 0.02 3.09
N SER A 156 3.88 -1.17 2.52
CA SER A 156 4.32 -1.35 1.13
C SER A 156 3.43 -0.64 0.10
N GLY A 157 2.10 -0.55 0.35
CA GLY A 157 1.17 0.21 -0.47
C GLY A 157 1.42 1.72 -0.47
N LEU A 158 1.79 2.30 0.69
CA LEU A 158 2.14 3.72 0.78
C LEU A 158 3.48 3.99 0.10
N PHE A 159 4.47 3.13 0.30
CA PHE A 159 5.75 3.23 -0.40
C PHE A 159 5.59 3.09 -1.92
N TYR A 160 4.70 2.21 -2.39
CA TYR A 160 4.40 2.12 -3.82
C TYR A 160 3.92 3.46 -4.39
N LEU A 161 2.94 4.10 -3.74
CA LEU A 161 2.42 5.40 -4.17
C LEU A 161 3.50 6.50 -4.08
N TYR A 162 4.32 6.45 -3.02
CA TYR A 162 5.43 7.38 -2.83
C TYR A 162 6.45 7.27 -3.97
N TYR A 163 6.93 6.07 -4.30
CA TYR A 163 7.92 5.87 -5.36
C TYR A 163 7.34 6.13 -6.74
N LEU A 164 6.09 5.73 -7.00
CA LEU A 164 5.38 6.06 -8.24
C LEU A 164 5.28 7.58 -8.47
N ARG A 165 5.10 8.35 -7.39
CA ARG A 165 4.99 9.81 -7.47
C ARG A 165 6.34 10.49 -7.57
N THR A 166 7.31 10.08 -6.75
CA THR A 166 8.65 10.69 -6.70
C THR A 166 9.51 10.35 -7.90
N ALA A 167 9.27 9.22 -8.56
CA ALA A 167 9.84 8.94 -9.87
C ALA A 167 9.43 10.01 -10.90
N LYS A 168 8.14 10.36 -10.97
CA LYS A 168 7.64 11.35 -11.95
C LYS A 168 7.96 12.80 -11.59
N ASP A 169 8.04 13.11 -10.30
CA ASP A 169 8.24 14.48 -9.81
C ASP A 169 9.06 14.47 -8.50
N PRO A 170 10.37 14.82 -8.57
CA PRO A 170 11.27 14.86 -7.41
C PRO A 170 10.82 15.84 -6.32
N SER A 171 9.94 16.79 -6.63
CA SER A 171 9.42 17.73 -5.62
C SER A 171 8.54 17.07 -4.55
N PHE A 172 8.17 15.80 -4.74
CA PHE A 172 7.43 15.00 -3.75
C PHE A 172 8.34 14.20 -2.82
N ILE A 173 9.66 14.26 -3.01
CA ILE A 173 10.62 13.61 -2.12
C ILE A 173 10.47 14.18 -0.71
N ILE A 174 10.46 13.29 0.28
CA ILE A 174 10.32 13.66 1.68
C ILE A 174 11.51 14.52 2.11
N LYS A 175 11.24 15.62 2.82
CA LYS A 175 12.26 16.50 3.39
C LYS A 175 12.88 15.86 4.63
N ASP A 176 14.09 16.30 4.99
CA ASP A 176 14.82 15.78 6.15
C ASP A 176 13.97 15.91 7.45
N PRO A 177 13.61 14.78 8.10
CA PRO A 177 12.87 14.79 9.37
C PRO A 177 13.54 15.59 10.48
N ARG A 178 14.87 15.73 10.46
CA ARG A 178 15.66 16.47 11.47
C ARG A 178 15.40 17.97 11.41
N THR A 179 15.13 18.49 10.22
CA THR A 179 14.92 19.92 9.96
C THR A 179 13.48 20.38 10.20
N TYR A 180 12.59 19.45 10.58
CA TYR A 180 11.17 19.75 10.71
C TYR A 180 10.90 20.68 11.89
N SER A 181 10.33 21.86 11.61
CA SER A 181 9.99 22.87 12.62
C SER A 181 8.48 23.00 12.83
N LYS A 182 8.06 23.59 13.96
CA LYS A 182 6.63 23.82 14.28
C LYS A 182 5.92 24.70 13.24
N GLU A 183 6.64 25.58 12.57
CA GLU A 183 6.10 26.44 11.51
C GLU A 183 5.75 25.65 10.24
N GLN A 184 6.51 24.58 9.95
CA GLN A 184 6.26 23.68 8.83
C GLN A 184 5.09 22.72 9.09
N GLN A 185 4.62 22.60 10.33
CA GLN A 185 3.45 21.78 10.69
C GLN A 185 2.15 22.26 10.02
N HIS A 186 2.06 23.56 9.72
CA HIS A 186 0.87 24.19 9.15
C HIS A 186 1.07 24.72 7.73
N GLN A 187 2.23 24.46 7.11
CA GLN A 187 2.47 24.84 5.72
C GLN A 187 1.66 23.92 4.80
N VAL A 188 0.46 24.37 4.44
CA VAL A 188 -0.31 23.80 3.34
C VAL A 188 0.51 24.02 2.08
N ARG A 189 1.01 22.94 1.47
CA ARG A 189 1.60 23.02 0.13
C ARG A 189 0.49 23.39 -0.83
N VAL A 190 0.28 24.69 -1.04
CA VAL A 190 -0.61 25.21 -2.07
C VAL A 190 0.05 24.87 -3.40
N VAL A 191 -0.33 23.74 -3.96
CA VAL A 191 0.00 23.41 -5.34
C VAL A 191 -0.87 24.36 -6.17
N PRO A 192 -0.30 25.35 -6.88
CA PRO A 192 -1.11 26.23 -7.70
C PRO A 192 -1.93 25.36 -8.66
N PRO A 193 -3.23 25.65 -8.84
CA PRO A 193 -4.05 24.91 -9.78
C PRO A 193 -3.39 25.05 -11.16
N ARG A 194 -2.76 23.97 -11.63
CA ARG A 194 -2.35 23.88 -13.02
C ARG A 194 -3.64 23.71 -13.82
N GLU A 195 -3.91 24.62 -14.76
CA GLU A 195 -5.15 24.68 -15.55
C GLU A 195 -5.53 23.37 -16.27
N ASN A 196 -4.60 22.41 -16.38
CA ASN A 196 -4.81 21.09 -16.96
C ASN A 196 -4.44 19.97 -15.98
N ARG A 197 -5.20 19.76 -14.90
CA ARG A 197 -5.06 18.54 -14.07
C ARG A 197 -6.18 17.55 -14.30
N SER A 198 -5.80 16.49 -14.99
CA SER A 198 -6.31 15.15 -14.87
C SER A 198 -6.52 14.71 -13.40
N HIS A 199 -7.59 13.95 -13.13
CA HIS A 199 -7.99 13.52 -11.78
C HIS A 199 -6.86 12.76 -11.03
N PHE A 200 -6.94 12.64 -9.69
CA PHE A 200 -5.94 11.91 -8.88
C PHE A 200 -5.61 10.52 -9.43
N SER A 201 -6.64 9.79 -9.90
CA SER A 201 -6.52 8.49 -10.57
C SER A 201 -5.67 8.54 -11.85
N GLU A 202 -5.77 9.61 -12.62
CA GLU A 202 -4.98 9.82 -13.84
C GLU A 202 -3.52 10.17 -13.50
N SER A 203 -3.28 10.94 -12.44
CA SER A 203 -1.92 11.24 -11.97
C SER A 203 -1.16 9.99 -11.48
N LEU A 204 -1.92 8.99 -11.00
CA LEU A 204 -1.43 7.67 -10.61
C LEU A 204 -1.37 6.67 -11.78
N GLY A 205 -1.77 7.04 -13.00
CA GLY A 205 -1.84 6.12 -14.14
C GLY A 205 -2.86 4.99 -13.96
N LEU A 206 -3.80 5.13 -13.03
CA LEU A 206 -4.86 4.18 -12.73
C LEU A 206 -6.15 4.46 -13.53
N GLY A 207 -6.24 5.64 -14.16
CA GLY A 207 -7.31 6.00 -15.08
C GLY A 207 -7.00 5.52 -16.50
N HIS A 208 -7.89 4.71 -17.08
CA HIS A 208 -7.85 4.42 -18.50
C HIS A 208 -8.13 5.69 -19.30
N ARG A 209 -7.16 6.12 -20.10
CA ARG A 209 -7.44 7.00 -21.24
C ARG A 209 -7.16 6.20 -22.51
N LYS A 210 -8.21 5.91 -23.28
CA LYS A 210 -8.07 5.84 -24.74
C LYS A 210 -7.72 7.24 -25.20
N SER A 211 -6.43 7.51 -25.36
CA SER A 211 -5.97 8.68 -26.11
C SER A 211 -5.95 8.28 -27.58
N GLU A 212 -7.06 8.51 -28.27
CA GLU A 212 -7.04 8.76 -29.70
C GLU A 212 -7.79 10.06 -29.92
N ASP A 213 -7.02 11.04 -30.41
CA ASP A 213 -7.51 12.30 -30.89
C ASP A 213 -8.55 12.05 -32.00
N HIS A 214 -9.81 12.40 -31.77
CA HIS A 214 -10.67 12.87 -32.85
C HIS A 214 -11.74 13.80 -32.28
N ALA A 215 -11.88 14.93 -32.95
CA ALA A 215 -12.91 15.92 -32.75
C ALA A 215 -14.31 15.28 -32.76
N SER A 216 -14.96 15.20 -31.60
CA SER A 216 -16.41 15.06 -31.51
C SER A 216 -16.89 15.72 -30.22
N ASN A 217 -17.93 16.55 -30.37
CA ASN A 217 -18.71 17.15 -29.30
C ASN A 217 -19.42 16.07 -28.47
N GLU A 218 -18.70 15.32 -27.63
CA GLU A 218 -19.33 14.49 -26.62
C GLU A 218 -19.21 15.13 -25.23
N PRO A 219 -20.31 15.18 -24.45
CA PRO A 219 -20.33 15.86 -23.17
C PRO A 219 -19.41 15.13 -22.20
N HIS A 220 -18.45 15.86 -21.63
CA HIS A 220 -17.60 15.40 -20.54
C HIS A 220 -18.46 14.71 -19.47
N VAL A 221 -18.32 13.38 -19.36
CA VAL A 221 -19.03 12.61 -18.33
C VAL A 221 -18.39 12.95 -16.98
N LEU A 222 -19.03 13.86 -16.25
CA LEU A 222 -18.61 14.27 -14.91
C LEU A 222 -18.53 13.04 -13.99
N SER A 223 -17.43 12.94 -13.24
CA SER A 223 -17.28 11.98 -12.14
C SER A 223 -18.44 12.13 -11.14
N GLN A 224 -18.85 11.05 -10.48
CA GLN A 224 -19.90 11.09 -9.45
C GLN A 224 -19.62 12.16 -8.38
N TRP A 225 -18.34 12.37 -8.05
CA TRP A 225 -17.91 13.39 -7.09
C TRP A 225 -18.02 14.82 -7.62
N ASP A 226 -17.85 15.01 -8.93
CA ASP A 226 -18.02 16.34 -9.54
C ASP A 226 -19.51 16.67 -9.67
N LYS A 227 -20.37 15.68 -9.92
CA LYS A 227 -21.83 15.85 -9.87
C LYS A 227 -22.30 16.30 -8.47
N ILE A 228 -21.75 15.71 -7.42
CA ILE A 228 -22.06 16.09 -6.03
C ILE A 228 -21.57 17.52 -5.74
N ARG A 229 -20.41 17.92 -6.25
CA ARG A 229 -19.86 19.26 -6.04
C ARG A 229 -20.69 20.34 -6.76
N VAL A 230 -21.04 20.11 -8.02
CA VAL A 230 -21.92 21.00 -8.79
C VAL A 230 -23.32 21.10 -8.16
N ALA A 231 -23.83 20.00 -7.60
CA ALA A 231 -25.12 20.00 -6.92
C ALA A 231 -25.13 20.77 -5.59
N ASN A 232 -23.98 20.92 -4.93
CA ASN A 232 -23.88 21.47 -3.58
C ASN A 232 -23.17 22.84 -3.48
N GLY A 233 -22.69 23.39 -4.61
CA GLY A 233 -22.05 24.72 -4.67
C GLY A 233 -20.54 24.65 -4.44
#